data_AF-A0A804HNN3-F1
#
_entry.id   AF-A0A804HNN3-F1
#
_cell.length_a   1.000
_cell.length_b   1.000
_cell.length_c   1.000
_cell.angle_alpha   90.00
_cell.angle_beta   90.00
_cell.angle_gamma   90.00
#
_symmetry.space_group_name_H-M   'P 1'
#
loop_
_entity.id
_entity.type
_entity.pdbx_description
1 polymer ?
#
loop_
_entity_poly.entity_id
_entity_poly.type
_entity_poly.pdbx_seq_one_letter_code
_entity_poly.pdbx_strand_id
1 'polypeptide(L)'
;MAVITMHKMMSLLMTGSENGSVLVVQAACKIGDAIEREYRSCTVWFIDTILIHFCNCSVGLNQGRIHRFMEKTRKKRDKDKRSEDAGYTVTREQESLRKKVLKLMKKQKPHQVRKLVSGEDDSKPWGQGLTIITKEQQKLIRRFGVIECDPVVRQGLDRTARHMVIPYMLMLIPPVNWKSYDRGAYLFLPSYIMRTHGSRQQREAVRRAPREQMQAIFEALDTLGNTKWRVN
;
A
#
# COMPACT_ATOMS: atom_id res chain seq x y z
N MET A 1 1.62 -7.98 -7.29
CA MET A 1 1.00 -6.99 -8.21
C MET A 1 -0.36 -6.51 -7.74
N ALA A 2 -1.43 -7.33 -7.74
CA ALA A 2 -2.78 -6.89 -7.35
C ALA A 2 -2.89 -6.29 -5.93
N VAL A 3 -2.13 -6.83 -4.97
CA VAL A 3 -2.12 -6.29 -3.60
C VAL A 3 -1.54 -4.87 -3.57
N ILE A 4 -0.47 -4.61 -4.33
CA ILE A 4 0.20 -3.31 -4.39
C ILE A 4 -0.72 -2.27 -5.04
N THR A 5 -1.41 -2.63 -6.12
CA THR A 5 -2.34 -1.72 -6.80
C THR A 5 -3.51 -1.37 -5.90
N MET A 6 -4.15 -2.35 -5.25
CA MET A 6 -5.24 -2.11 -4.31
C MET A 6 -4.77 -1.23 -3.16
N HIS A 7 -3.63 -1.57 -2.56
CA HIS A 7 -3.06 -0.83 -1.45
C HIS A 7 -2.75 0.63 -1.81
N LYS A 8 -2.19 0.87 -3.00
CA LYS A 8 -1.83 2.21 -3.44
C LYS A 8 -3.05 3.03 -3.85
N MET A 9 -4.02 2.43 -4.52
CA MET A 9 -5.30 3.06 -4.85
C MET A 9 -6.05 3.49 -3.60
N MET A 10 -6.15 2.58 -2.63
CA MET A 10 -6.70 2.80 -1.30
C MET A 10 -6.06 4.03 -0.63
N SER A 11 -4.73 4.09 -0.56
CA SER A 11 -4.00 5.24 -0.01
C SER A 11 -4.29 6.56 -0.74
N LEU A 12 -4.39 6.54 -2.08
CA LEU A 12 -4.67 7.75 -2.87
C LEU A 12 -6.10 8.24 -2.70
N LEU A 13 -7.08 7.34 -2.59
CA LEU A 13 -8.49 7.69 -2.39
C LEU A 13 -8.74 8.28 -0.99
N MET A 14 -7.97 7.88 0.03
CA MET A 14 -8.06 8.46 1.38
C MET A 14 -7.33 9.79 1.55
N THR A 15 -6.32 10.05 0.72
CA THR A 15 -5.50 11.28 0.80
C THR A 15 -5.92 12.32 -0.25
N GLY A 16 -6.78 11.95 -1.19
CA GLY A 16 -7.35 12.83 -2.19
C GLY A 16 -8.33 13.85 -1.59
N SER A 17 -8.48 14.98 -2.27
CA SER A 17 -9.45 16.03 -1.95
C SER A 17 -10.86 15.47 -1.72
N GLU A 18 -11.57 16.09 -0.78
CA GLU A 18 -12.96 15.98 -0.24
C GLU A 18 -13.95 14.93 -0.79
N ASN A 19 -13.85 14.49 -2.05
CA ASN A 19 -14.77 13.54 -2.69
C ASN A 19 -14.18 12.12 -2.85
N GLY A 20 -12.97 11.84 -2.36
CA GLY A 20 -12.33 10.52 -2.56
C GLY A 20 -12.07 10.23 -4.04
N SER A 21 -11.64 11.27 -4.77
CA SER A 21 -11.41 11.22 -6.22
C SER A 21 -9.93 11.46 -6.53
N VAL A 22 -9.40 10.73 -7.52
CA VAL A 22 -7.97 10.76 -7.89
C VAL A 22 -7.84 10.87 -9.41
N LEU A 23 -6.95 11.75 -9.88
CA LEU A 23 -6.63 11.84 -11.30
C LEU A 23 -6.05 10.51 -11.80
N VAL A 24 -6.52 10.02 -12.94
CA VAL A 24 -6.06 8.74 -13.53
C VAL A 24 -4.54 8.76 -13.72
N VAL A 25 -3.98 9.88 -14.19
CA VAL A 25 -2.53 10.04 -14.38
C VAL A 25 -1.77 9.93 -13.06
N GLN A 26 -2.28 10.57 -12.00
CA GLN A 26 -1.66 10.50 -10.68
C GLN A 26 -1.71 9.08 -10.11
N ALA A 27 -2.85 8.40 -10.26
CA ALA A 27 -2.99 7.00 -9.84
C ALA A 27 -2.01 6.10 -10.59
N ALA A 28 -1.97 6.20 -11.92
CA ALA A 28 -1.08 5.42 -12.78
C ALA A 28 0.39 5.62 -12.42
N CYS A 29 0.85 6.87 -12.28
CA CYS A 29 2.24 7.16 -11.90
C CYS A 29 2.58 6.60 -10.52
N LYS A 30 1.72 6.79 -9.51
CA LYS A 30 1.98 6.34 -8.14
C LYS A 30 1.96 4.83 -8.00
N ILE A 31 1.12 4.14 -8.78
CA ILE A 31 1.08 2.68 -8.86
C ILE A 31 2.32 2.17 -9.61
N GLY A 32 2.67 2.78 -10.74
CA GLY A 32 3.86 2.45 -11.52
C GLY A 32 5.13 2.56 -10.69
N ASP A 33 5.31 3.68 -9.98
CA ASP A 33 6.43 3.88 -9.04
C ASP A 33 6.49 2.78 -7.97
N ALA A 34 5.34 2.37 -7.43
CA ALA A 34 5.28 1.34 -6.39
C ALA A 34 5.63 -0.05 -6.94
N ILE A 35 5.13 -0.36 -8.13
CA ILE A 35 5.45 -1.58 -8.87
C ILE A 35 6.95 -1.63 -9.16
N GLU A 36 7.52 -0.57 -9.73
CA GLU A 36 8.94 -0.53 -10.10
C GLU A 36 9.84 -0.72 -8.88
N ARG A 37 9.49 -0.11 -7.74
CA ARG A 37 10.22 -0.31 -6.48
C ARG A 37 10.16 -1.75 -6.02
N GLU A 38 8.99 -2.40 -6.12
CA GLU A 38 8.85 -3.81 -5.75
C GLU A 38 9.69 -4.70 -6.68
N TYR A 39 9.63 -4.47 -7.99
CA TYR A 39 10.46 -5.21 -8.95
C TYR A 39 11.94 -5.02 -8.66
N ARG A 40 12.40 -3.78 -8.42
CA ARG A 40 13.80 -3.48 -8.12
C ARG A 40 14.25 -4.13 -6.81
N SER A 41 13.40 -4.10 -5.79
CA SER A 41 13.63 -4.84 -4.54
C SER A 41 13.71 -6.34 -4.81
N CYS A 42 12.76 -6.89 -5.57
CA CYS A 42 12.69 -8.31 -5.87
C CYS A 42 13.87 -8.80 -6.74
N THR A 43 14.41 -7.98 -7.65
CA THR A 43 15.61 -8.32 -8.42
C THR A 43 16.85 -8.37 -7.54
N VAL A 44 16.99 -7.44 -6.60
CA VAL A 44 18.09 -7.45 -5.61
C VAL A 44 17.93 -8.67 -4.71
N TRP A 45 16.72 -8.94 -4.23
CA TRP A 45 16.40 -10.15 -3.47
C TRP A 45 16.62 -11.43 -4.25
N PHE A 46 16.35 -11.50 -5.56
CA PHE A 46 16.55 -12.72 -6.35
C PHE A 46 18.03 -13.00 -6.54
N ILE A 47 18.84 -11.96 -6.77
CA ILE A 47 20.31 -12.08 -6.81
C ILE A 47 20.84 -12.47 -5.43
N ASP A 48 20.40 -11.81 -4.36
CA ASP A 48 20.81 -12.12 -2.99
C ASP A 48 20.31 -13.50 -2.54
N THR A 49 19.14 -13.97 -2.98
CA THR A 49 18.63 -15.31 -2.65
C THR A 49 19.38 -16.40 -3.40
N ILE A 50 19.77 -16.17 -4.66
CA ILE A 50 20.69 -17.06 -5.39
C ILE A 50 22.06 -17.08 -4.71
N LEU A 51 22.55 -15.93 -4.24
CA LEU A 51 23.82 -15.81 -3.51
C LEU A 51 23.74 -16.45 -2.11
N ILE A 52 22.62 -16.32 -1.40
CA ILE A 52 22.35 -16.94 -0.09
C ILE A 52 22.14 -18.45 -0.23
N HIS A 53 21.55 -18.93 -1.33
CA HIS A 53 21.49 -20.37 -1.62
C HIS A 53 22.89 -20.95 -1.91
N PHE A 54 23.84 -20.13 -2.39
CA PHE A 54 25.27 -20.49 -2.46
C PHE A 54 26.01 -20.31 -1.11
N CYS A 55 25.57 -19.39 -0.25
CA CYS A 55 26.24 -19.03 1.01
C CYS A 55 25.70 -19.76 2.27
N ASN A 56 24.57 -20.46 2.17
CA ASN A 56 23.98 -21.23 3.28
C ASN A 56 24.75 -22.50 3.68
N CYS A 57 25.98 -22.69 3.19
CA CYS A 57 26.87 -23.75 3.67
C CYS A 57 27.68 -23.37 4.93
N SER A 58 27.54 -22.16 5.51
CA SER A 58 28.48 -21.76 6.59
C SER A 58 28.02 -20.93 7.78
N VAL A 59 26.75 -20.52 7.98
CA VAL A 59 26.41 -19.82 9.24
C VAL A 59 25.05 -20.22 9.80
N GLY A 60 25.08 -21.15 10.76
CA GLY A 60 23.96 -21.46 11.64
C GLY A 60 23.69 -20.30 12.60
N LEU A 61 22.58 -19.58 12.38
CA LEU A 61 22.07 -18.56 13.30
C LEU A 61 20.67 -18.94 13.77
N ASN A 62 20.63 -19.58 14.94
CA ASN A 62 19.54 -19.68 15.92
C ASN A 62 18.09 -19.47 15.42
N GLN A 63 17.59 -20.43 14.64
CA GLN A 63 16.20 -20.55 14.17
C GLN A 63 15.14 -20.60 15.30
N GLY A 64 15.54 -20.92 16.54
CA GLY A 64 14.60 -21.18 17.66
C GLY A 64 13.95 -19.95 18.32
N ARG A 65 14.47 -18.73 18.11
CA ARG A 65 13.87 -17.49 18.66
C ARG A 65 12.85 -16.86 17.73
N ILE A 66 13.09 -16.90 16.41
CA ILE A 66 12.19 -16.33 15.40
C ILE A 66 10.92 -17.19 15.26
N HIS A 67 11.04 -18.52 15.28
CA HIS A 67 9.89 -19.42 15.26
C HIS A 67 8.95 -19.19 16.46
N ARG A 68 9.51 -19.02 17.66
CA ARG A 68 8.74 -18.74 18.89
C ARG A 68 8.05 -17.38 18.86
N PHE A 69 8.65 -16.38 18.20
CA PHE A 69 8.05 -15.06 18.02
C PHE A 69 6.92 -15.09 16.97
N MET A 70 7.10 -15.81 15.87
CA MET A 70 6.06 -16.03 14.86
C MET A 70 4.86 -16.80 15.43
N GLU A 71 5.08 -17.86 16.22
CA GLU A 71 3.98 -18.59 16.89
C GLU A 71 3.21 -17.72 17.89
N LYS A 72 3.88 -16.81 18.61
CA LYS A 72 3.23 -15.85 19.51
C LYS A 72 2.37 -14.84 18.75
N THR A 73 2.81 -14.36 17.58
CA THR A 73 1.97 -13.48 16.74
C THR A 73 0.79 -14.21 16.07
N ARG A 74 0.91 -15.53 15.82
CA ARG A 74 -0.19 -16.36 15.33
C ARG A 74 -1.26 -16.58 16.40
N LYS A 75 -0.87 -16.88 17.65
CA LYS A 75 -1.82 -17.00 18.78
C LYS A 75 -2.49 -15.67 19.12
N LYS A 76 -1.82 -14.53 18.93
CA LYS A 76 -2.44 -13.20 19.09
C LYS A 76 -3.47 -12.92 17.98
N ARG A 77 -3.14 -13.24 16.71
CA ARG A 77 -4.07 -13.14 15.57
C ARG A 77 -5.33 -14.00 15.70
N ASP A 78 -5.24 -15.21 16.27
CA ASP A 78 -6.41 -16.06 16.49
C ASP A 78 -7.27 -15.62 17.68
N LYS A 79 -6.70 -14.87 18.63
CA LYS A 79 -7.44 -14.30 19.77
C LYS A 79 -8.20 -13.03 19.37
N ASP A 80 -7.59 -12.17 18.56
CA ASP A 80 -8.25 -10.95 18.04
C ASP A 80 -9.35 -11.27 17.02
N LYS A 81 -9.21 -12.37 16.26
CA LYS A 81 -10.29 -12.88 15.39
C LYS A 81 -11.55 -13.34 16.13
N ARG A 82 -11.50 -13.54 17.46
CA ARG A 82 -12.67 -13.92 18.27
C ARG A 82 -13.36 -12.72 18.93
N SER A 83 -12.83 -11.50 18.76
CA SER A 83 -13.39 -10.28 19.38
C SER A 83 -13.76 -9.16 18.39
N GLU A 84 -13.57 -9.36 17.08
CA GLU A 84 -14.06 -8.44 16.03
C GLU A 84 -15.26 -9.02 15.24
N ASP A 85 -16.14 -9.76 15.91
CA ASP A 85 -17.50 -10.01 15.42
C ASP A 85 -18.46 -9.02 16.09
N ALA A 86 -18.31 -7.74 15.75
CA ALA A 86 -19.21 -6.69 16.19
C ALA A 86 -19.33 -5.60 15.12
N GLY A 87 -20.33 -5.73 14.26
CA GLY A 87 -21.06 -4.56 13.73
C GLY A 87 -21.03 -4.30 12.22
N TYR A 88 -21.56 -5.22 11.40
CA TYR A 88 -22.40 -4.81 10.26
C TYR A 88 -23.81 -5.30 10.56
N THR A 89 -24.70 -4.41 11.01
CA THR A 89 -26.14 -4.74 11.06
C THR A 89 -26.63 -4.83 9.62
N VAL A 90 -26.58 -6.03 9.05
CA VAL A 90 -27.36 -6.39 7.86
C VAL A 90 -28.81 -6.04 8.20
N THR A 91 -29.44 -5.13 7.45
CA THR A 91 -30.87 -4.87 7.64
C THR A 91 -31.64 -6.18 7.44
N ARG A 92 -32.68 -6.45 8.26
CA ARG A 92 -33.49 -7.70 8.16
C ARG A 92 -33.99 -7.96 6.73
N GLU A 93 -34.18 -6.89 5.96
CA GLU A 93 -34.57 -6.90 4.55
C GLU A 93 -33.48 -7.51 3.65
N GLN A 94 -32.21 -7.11 3.79
CA GLN A 94 -31.10 -7.66 3.02
C GLN A 94 -30.89 -9.16 3.28
N GLU A 95 -31.06 -9.63 4.51
CA GLU A 95 -31.01 -11.06 4.82
C GLU A 95 -32.16 -11.83 4.17
N SER A 96 -33.36 -11.25 4.14
CA SER A 96 -34.52 -11.87 3.51
C SER A 96 -34.33 -12.00 1.99
N LEU A 97 -33.73 -10.97 1.36
CA LEU A 97 -33.38 -10.95 -0.06
C LEU A 97 -32.29 -11.98 -0.37
N ARG A 98 -31.23 -12.09 0.45
CA ARG A 98 -30.19 -13.13 0.30
C ARG A 98 -30.77 -14.54 0.34
N LYS A 99 -31.68 -14.82 1.29
CA LYS A 99 -32.39 -16.11 1.38
C LYS A 99 -33.28 -16.36 0.15
N LYS A 100 -33.90 -15.32 -0.40
CA LYS A 100 -34.75 -15.39 -1.60
C LYS A 100 -33.93 -15.64 -2.87
N VAL A 101 -32.80 -14.94 -3.03
CA VAL A 101 -31.85 -15.15 -4.12
C VAL A 101 -31.27 -16.57 -4.08
N LEU A 102 -30.82 -17.05 -2.92
CA LEU A 102 -30.33 -18.42 -2.76
C LEU A 102 -31.39 -19.47 -3.15
N LYS A 103 -32.66 -19.24 -2.77
CA LYS A 103 -33.77 -20.11 -3.14
C LYS A 103 -34.03 -20.10 -4.66
N LEU A 104 -33.90 -18.94 -5.32
CA LEU A 104 -34.09 -18.80 -6.76
C LEU A 104 -32.91 -19.34 -7.57
N MET A 105 -31.68 -19.25 -7.05
CA MET A 105 -30.50 -19.88 -7.62
C MET A 105 -30.57 -21.41 -7.55
N LYS A 106 -30.97 -21.95 -6.38
CA LYS A 106 -31.22 -23.39 -6.22
C LYS A 106 -32.33 -23.92 -7.14
N LYS A 107 -33.28 -23.07 -7.52
CA LYS A 107 -34.38 -23.37 -8.46
C LYS A 107 -34.04 -23.13 -9.94
N GLN A 108 -32.79 -22.78 -10.26
CA GLN A 108 -32.35 -22.44 -11.63
C GLN A 108 -33.26 -21.43 -12.35
N LYS A 109 -33.68 -20.36 -11.65
CA LYS A 109 -34.46 -19.25 -12.26
C LYS A 109 -33.61 -17.99 -12.41
N PRO A 110 -32.58 -17.98 -13.28
CA PRO A 110 -31.61 -16.88 -13.37
C PRO A 110 -32.25 -15.56 -13.79
N HIS A 111 -33.32 -15.59 -14.60
CA HIS A 111 -34.00 -14.38 -15.05
C HIS A 111 -34.69 -13.63 -13.88
N GLN A 112 -35.27 -14.36 -12.92
CA GLN A 112 -35.88 -13.77 -11.73
C GLN A 112 -34.82 -13.28 -10.73
N VAL A 113 -33.70 -13.99 -10.63
CA VAL A 113 -32.54 -13.52 -9.83
C VAL A 113 -32.00 -12.23 -10.42
N ARG A 114 -31.77 -12.16 -11.73
CA ARG A 114 -31.27 -10.95 -12.40
C ARG A 114 -32.18 -9.76 -12.20
N LYS A 115 -33.50 -9.93 -12.27
CA LYS A 115 -34.48 -8.83 -12.09
C LYS A 115 -34.54 -8.31 -10.65
N LEU A 116 -34.29 -9.19 -9.65
CA LEU A 116 -34.19 -8.80 -8.24
C LEU A 116 -32.86 -8.13 -7.92
N VAL A 117 -31.77 -8.65 -8.47
CA VAL A 117 -30.43 -8.07 -8.28
C VAL A 117 -30.35 -6.72 -8.98
N SER A 118 -30.90 -6.57 -10.19
CA SER A 118 -30.83 -5.32 -10.96
C SER A 118 -31.57 -4.13 -10.35
N GLY A 119 -32.52 -4.36 -9.43
CA GLY A 119 -33.23 -3.29 -8.73
C GLY A 119 -32.52 -2.85 -7.43
N GLU A 120 -31.65 -3.70 -6.90
CA GLU A 120 -30.88 -3.47 -5.67
C GLU A 120 -29.40 -3.15 -5.95
N ASP A 121 -28.98 -3.28 -7.21
CA ASP A 121 -27.64 -2.96 -7.68
C ASP A 121 -27.58 -1.45 -7.95
N ASP A 122 -27.41 -0.66 -6.89
CA ASP A 122 -27.13 0.78 -6.98
C ASP A 122 -25.80 1.05 -7.71
N SER A 123 -24.99 0.01 -7.93
CA SER A 123 -23.84 0.03 -8.82
C SER A 123 -24.33 0.22 -10.26
N LYS A 124 -24.20 1.44 -10.80
CA LYS A 124 -24.19 1.63 -12.25
C LYS A 124 -23.29 0.54 -12.87
N PRO A 125 -23.69 -0.10 -13.99
CA PRO A 125 -22.78 -1.01 -14.70
C PRO A 125 -21.46 -0.27 -14.86
N TRP A 126 -20.32 -0.96 -14.71
CA TRP A 126 -18.98 -0.40 -14.86
C TRP A 126 -18.86 0.27 -16.23
N GLY A 127 -19.38 1.48 -16.31
CA GLY A 127 -19.32 2.34 -17.46
C GLY A 127 -17.95 2.96 -17.38
N GLN A 128 -17.31 3.09 -18.52
CA GLN A 128 -16.19 4.00 -18.69
C GLN A 128 -16.72 5.44 -18.58
N GLY A 129 -17.32 5.79 -17.43
CA GLY A 129 -17.77 7.11 -17.09
C GLY A 129 -16.53 7.93 -16.81
N LEU A 130 -15.99 8.53 -17.86
CA LEU A 130 -14.96 9.53 -17.73
C LEU A 130 -15.62 10.75 -17.05
N THR A 131 -15.51 10.85 -15.72
CA THR A 131 -15.95 12.04 -15.00
C THR A 131 -14.98 13.16 -15.37
N ILE A 132 -15.34 13.96 -16.38
CA ILE A 132 -14.56 15.10 -16.83
C ILE A 132 -14.71 16.19 -15.78
N ILE A 133 -13.73 16.34 -14.88
CA ILE A 133 -13.68 17.49 -13.99
C ILE A 133 -13.07 18.67 -14.76
N THR A 134 -13.87 19.70 -15.00
CA THR A 134 -13.40 21.02 -15.42
C THR A 134 -12.90 21.76 -14.19
N LYS A 135 -11.58 21.81 -13.97
CA LYS A 135 -11.00 22.77 -13.03
C LYS A 135 -10.93 24.13 -13.71
N GLU A 136 -11.76 25.07 -13.26
CA GLU A 136 -11.75 26.46 -13.70
C GLU A 136 -10.56 27.18 -13.06
N GLN A 137 -9.35 26.88 -13.55
CA GLN A 137 -8.17 27.69 -13.30
C GLN A 137 -7.88 28.40 -14.61
N GLN A 138 -8.29 29.66 -14.66
CA GLN A 138 -8.01 30.71 -15.65
C GLN A 138 -7.45 30.22 -17.02
N LYS A 139 -8.30 30.31 -18.06
CA LYS A 139 -8.00 30.31 -19.51
C LYS A 139 -7.72 29.00 -20.26
N LEU A 140 -7.83 27.80 -19.68
CA LEU A 140 -7.78 26.56 -20.50
C LEU A 140 -8.66 25.43 -19.96
N ILE A 141 -9.76 25.12 -20.66
CA ILE A 141 -10.62 23.97 -20.35
C ILE A 141 -9.85 22.69 -20.71
N ARG A 142 -9.14 22.11 -19.75
CA ARG A 142 -8.50 20.79 -19.91
C ARG A 142 -9.42 19.71 -19.34
N ARG A 143 -9.72 18.70 -20.16
CA ARG A 143 -10.50 17.52 -19.74
C ARG A 143 -9.56 16.54 -19.03
N PHE A 144 -9.91 16.14 -17.81
CA PHE A 144 -9.14 15.17 -17.04
C PHE A 144 -9.99 13.94 -16.75
N GLY A 145 -9.37 12.75 -16.84
CA GLY A 145 -9.97 11.51 -16.35
C GLY A 145 -9.75 11.37 -14.85
N VAL A 146 -10.82 11.04 -14.12
CA VAL A 146 -10.82 10.90 -12.66
C VAL A 146 -11.37 9.54 -12.29
N ILE A 147 -10.73 8.91 -11.32
CA ILE A 147 -11.20 7.69 -10.67
C ILE A 147 -11.92 8.11 -9.40
N GLU A 148 -13.19 7.75 -9.30
CA GLU A 148 -14.05 8.04 -8.17
C GLU A 148 -14.36 6.76 -7.41
N CYS A 149 -14.27 6.83 -6.07
CA CYS A 149 -14.70 5.72 -5.22
C CYS A 149 -16.21 5.78 -5.03
N ASP A 150 -16.86 4.62 -5.05
CA ASP A 150 -18.28 4.54 -4.71
C ASP A 150 -18.52 5.06 -3.27
N PRO A 151 -19.59 5.85 -3.03
CA PRO A 151 -19.86 6.44 -1.71
C PRO A 151 -19.99 5.42 -0.58
N VAL A 152 -20.55 4.23 -0.83
CA VAL A 152 -20.71 3.16 0.17
C VAL A 152 -19.35 2.57 0.52
N VAL A 153 -18.51 2.33 -0.50
CA VAL A 153 -17.14 1.83 -0.31
C VAL A 153 -16.33 2.85 0.47
N ARG A 154 -16.44 4.15 0.14
CA ARG A 154 -15.77 5.24 0.87
C ARG A 154 -16.18 5.29 2.34
N GLN A 155 -17.47 5.17 2.65
CA GLN A 155 -17.95 5.16 4.03
C GLN A 155 -17.39 3.97 4.83
N GLY A 156 -17.29 2.79 4.20
CA GLY A 156 -16.60 1.63 4.79
C GLY A 156 -15.10 1.87 4.97
N LEU A 157 -14.48 2.55 4.02
CA LEU A 157 -13.08 2.91 4.02
C LEU A 157 -12.69 3.85 5.17
N ASP A 158 -13.49 4.89 5.39
CA ASP A 158 -13.24 5.85 6.47
C ASP A 158 -13.30 5.20 7.86
N ARG A 159 -14.08 4.11 7.99
CA ARG A 159 -14.22 3.32 9.22
C ARG A 159 -13.10 2.30 9.40
N THR A 160 -12.80 1.51 8.36
CA THR A 160 -11.92 0.34 8.48
C THR A 160 -10.48 0.62 8.02
N ALA A 161 -10.28 1.52 7.06
CA ALA A 161 -9.04 1.62 6.31
C ALA A 161 -8.00 2.58 6.89
N ARG A 162 -8.31 3.30 7.99
CA ARG A 162 -7.33 4.13 8.71
C ARG A 162 -6.09 3.33 9.12
N HIS A 163 -6.25 2.03 9.38
CA HIS A 163 -5.17 1.12 9.77
C HIS A 163 -4.66 0.23 8.63
N MET A 164 -5.30 0.27 7.45
CA MET A 164 -4.91 -0.56 6.29
C MET A 164 -3.90 0.11 5.36
N VAL A 165 -3.74 1.44 5.44
CA VAL A 165 -2.66 2.15 4.75
C VAL A 165 -1.35 1.85 5.47
N ILE A 166 -0.66 0.76 5.10
CA ILE A 166 0.73 0.41 5.42
C ILE A 166 1.59 1.68 5.31
N PRO A 167 1.88 2.35 6.43
CA PRO A 167 2.88 3.40 6.44
C PRO A 167 4.23 2.72 6.20
N TYR A 168 5.25 3.48 5.82
CA TYR A 168 6.60 2.96 5.91
C TYR A 168 6.85 2.49 7.35
N MET A 169 6.86 1.17 7.56
CA MET A 169 6.98 0.59 8.89
C MET A 169 8.36 0.90 9.44
N LEU A 170 8.42 1.33 10.69
CA LEU A 170 9.67 1.54 11.39
C LEU A 170 10.38 0.19 11.57
N MET A 171 11.71 0.19 11.48
CA MET A 171 12.50 -1.00 11.71
C MET A 171 12.61 -1.28 13.22
N LEU A 172 12.45 -2.55 13.59
CA LEU A 172 12.70 -3.01 14.97
C LEU A 172 14.19 -3.21 15.27
N ILE A 173 15.00 -3.17 14.22
CA ILE A 173 16.44 -3.38 14.24
C ILE A 173 17.09 -2.03 13.89
N PRO A 174 18.27 -1.71 14.48
CA PRO A 174 19.01 -0.51 14.10
C PRO A 174 19.21 -0.42 12.58
N PRO A 175 19.11 0.79 12.00
CA PRO A 175 19.36 1.01 10.58
C PRO A 175 20.82 0.72 10.20
N VAL A 176 21.05 0.50 8.92
CA VAL A 176 22.40 0.40 8.36
C VAL A 176 23.01 1.79 8.26
N ASN A 177 24.26 1.94 8.70
CA ASN A 177 25.00 3.19 8.57
C ASN A 177 25.15 3.65 7.12
N TRP A 178 25.06 4.95 6.88
CA TRP A 178 25.23 5.57 5.58
C TRP A 178 26.69 5.48 5.12
N LYS A 179 26.90 4.92 3.92
CA LYS A 179 28.23 4.79 3.30
C LYS A 179 28.33 5.54 1.97
N SER A 180 27.22 5.71 1.27
CA SER A 180 27.14 6.41 -0.01
C SER A 180 25.73 6.97 -0.22
N TYR A 181 25.56 7.76 -1.29
CA TYR A 181 24.28 8.35 -1.69
C TYR A 181 23.10 7.36 -1.71
N ASP A 182 23.36 6.12 -2.11
CA ASP A 182 22.40 5.04 -2.36
C ASP A 182 22.54 3.85 -1.40
N ARG A 183 23.46 3.91 -0.42
CA ARG A 183 23.69 2.83 0.55
C ARG A 183 23.60 3.33 1.99
N GLY A 184 22.56 2.90 2.69
CA GLY A 184 22.33 3.17 4.10
C GLY A 184 20.85 3.03 4.48
N ALA A 185 20.52 3.38 5.72
CA ALA A 185 19.19 3.29 6.32
C ALA A 185 18.59 1.88 6.34
N TYR A 186 17.90 1.46 5.28
CA TYR A 186 17.19 0.18 5.24
C TYR A 186 18.13 -0.97 4.87
N LEU A 187 17.84 -2.17 5.40
CA LEU A 187 18.62 -3.37 5.12
C LEU A 187 18.50 -3.81 3.66
N PHE A 188 17.28 -3.86 3.14
CA PHE A 188 16.98 -4.42 1.81
C PHE A 188 16.36 -3.41 0.85
N LEU A 189 15.67 -2.41 1.37
CA LEU A 189 15.00 -1.43 0.53
C LEU A 189 16.02 -0.39 0.03
N PRO A 190 16.04 -0.09 -1.28
CA PRO A 190 16.90 0.97 -1.79
C PRO A 190 16.48 2.30 -1.17
N SER A 191 17.44 2.95 -0.52
CA SER A 191 17.26 4.24 0.13
C SER A 191 18.24 5.24 -0.48
N TYR A 192 17.85 6.51 -0.48
CA TYR A 192 18.72 7.59 -0.96
C TYR A 192 18.80 8.65 0.12
N ILE A 193 19.98 9.23 0.28
CA ILE A 193 20.25 10.29 1.27
C ILE A 193 19.32 11.49 1.06
N MET A 194 19.05 11.82 -0.20
CA MET A 194 18.26 12.98 -0.56
C MET A 194 17.04 12.60 -1.41
N ARG A 195 15.88 13.14 -1.04
CA ARG A 195 14.66 13.07 -1.84
C ARG A 195 14.73 14.12 -2.94
N THR A 196 14.97 13.68 -4.17
CA THR A 196 14.97 14.55 -5.36
C THR A 196 13.60 14.46 -6.03
N HIS A 197 12.92 15.59 -6.20
CA HIS A 197 11.62 15.69 -6.90
C HIS A 197 11.80 15.53 -8.43
N GLY A 198 12.53 14.50 -8.87
CA GLY A 198 12.86 14.25 -10.27
C GLY A 198 14.03 15.08 -10.82
N SER A 199 14.62 15.99 -10.04
CA SER A 199 15.79 16.77 -10.47
C SER A 199 17.03 15.89 -10.63
N ARG A 200 17.40 15.64 -11.88
CA ARG A 200 18.58 14.84 -12.23
C ARG A 200 19.88 15.53 -11.82
N GLN A 201 19.96 16.85 -12.01
CA GLN A 201 21.16 17.63 -11.68
C GLN A 201 21.46 17.57 -10.18
N GLN A 202 20.45 17.73 -9.32
CA GLN A 202 20.63 17.60 -7.86
C GLN A 202 21.11 16.22 -7.47
N ARG A 203 20.51 15.16 -8.04
CA ARG A 203 20.92 13.78 -7.77
C ARG A 203 22.36 13.52 -8.18
N GLU A 204 22.77 13.99 -9.35
CA GLU A 204 24.13 13.80 -9.86
C GLU A 204 25.15 14.65 -9.10
N ALA A 205 24.80 15.86 -8.69
CA ALA A 205 25.66 16.71 -7.87
C ALA A 205 26.02 16.03 -6.54
N VAL A 206 25.03 15.50 -5.82
CA VAL A 206 25.28 14.77 -4.57
C VAL A 206 26.03 13.46 -4.81
N ARG A 207 25.76 12.78 -5.94
CA ARG A 207 26.49 11.55 -6.28
C ARG A 207 27.97 11.80 -6.62
N ARG A 208 28.30 12.97 -7.19
CA ARG A 208 29.67 13.36 -7.57
C ARG A 208 30.45 14.05 -6.44
N ALA A 209 29.77 14.49 -5.38
CA ALA A 209 30.41 15.16 -4.26
C ALA A 209 31.49 14.25 -3.62
N PRO A 210 32.64 14.82 -3.20
CA PRO A 210 33.69 14.06 -2.56
C PRO A 210 33.20 13.52 -1.21
N ARG A 211 33.62 12.28 -0.87
CA ARG A 211 33.15 11.59 0.34
C ARG A 211 33.53 12.31 1.62
N GLU A 212 34.68 12.98 1.63
CA GLU A 212 35.20 13.73 2.78
C GLU A 212 34.22 14.81 3.24
N GLN A 213 33.62 15.55 2.30
CA GLN A 213 32.62 16.58 2.62
C GLN A 213 31.29 16.00 3.07
N MET A 214 30.96 14.79 2.61
CA MET A 214 29.71 14.11 2.95
C MET A 214 29.78 13.31 4.26
N GLN A 215 30.99 13.07 4.80
CA GLN A 215 31.21 12.25 5.98
C GLN A 215 30.45 12.79 7.20
N ALA A 216 30.52 14.11 7.44
CA ALA A 216 29.79 14.76 8.52
C ALA A 216 28.26 14.58 8.39
N ILE A 217 27.74 14.57 7.16
CA ILE A 217 26.32 14.34 6.89
C ILE A 217 25.96 12.89 7.21
N PHE A 218 26.80 11.93 6.82
CA PHE A 218 26.54 10.51 7.09
C PHE A 218 26.53 10.24 8.60
N GLU A 219 27.50 10.77 9.34
CA GLU A 219 27.58 10.63 10.79
C GLU A 219 26.38 11.26 11.51
N ALA A 220 25.94 12.44 11.07
CA ALA A 220 24.74 13.07 11.60
C ALA A 220 23.48 12.23 11.35
N LEU A 221 23.33 11.70 10.13
CA LEU A 221 22.20 10.85 9.75
C LEU A 221 22.21 9.51 10.50
N ASP A 222 23.38 8.91 10.71
CA ASP A 222 23.55 7.68 11.48
C ASP A 222 23.20 7.90 12.96
N THR A 223 23.62 9.04 13.52
CA THR A 223 23.28 9.44 14.89
C THR A 223 21.76 9.60 15.06
N LEU A 224 21.11 10.28 14.11
CA LEU A 224 19.65 10.42 14.09
C LEU A 224 18.95 9.07 13.95
N GLY A 225 19.44 8.19 13.07
CA GLY A 225 18.86 6.87 12.82
C GLY A 225 18.98 5.91 14.00
N ASN A 226 20.03 6.04 14.81
CA ASN A 226 20.27 5.20 15.98
C ASN A 226 19.44 5.58 17.22
N THR A 227 18.65 6.65 17.15
CA THR A 227 17.73 7.03 18.22
C THR A 227 16.63 5.97 18.37
N LYS A 228 16.50 5.40 19.58
CA LYS A 228 15.51 4.36 19.88
C LYS A 228 14.20 5.00 20.32
N TRP A 229 13.11 4.64 19.64
CA TRP A 229 11.77 5.13 19.92
C TRP A 229 10.92 4.06 20.59
N ARG A 230 10.03 4.48 21.49
CA ARG A 230 8.98 3.64 22.07
C ARG A 230 7.64 4.37 21.98
N VAL A 231 6.57 3.63 21.74
CA VAL A 231 5.22 4.20 21.87
C VAL A 231 5.02 4.54 23.35
N ASN A 232 4.54 5.76 23.61
CA ASN A 232 4.22 6.21 24.97
C ASN A 232 2.96 5.49 25.46
#